data_AF-G4HJL5-F1
#
_entry.id   AF-G4HJL5-F1
#
_cell.length_a   1.000
_cell.length_b   1.000
_cell.length_c   1.000
_cell.angle_alpha   90.00
_cell.angle_beta   90.00
_cell.angle_gamma   90.00
#
_symmetry.space_group_name_H-M   'P 1'
#
loop_
_entity.id
_entity.type
_entity.pdbx_description
1 polymer ?
#
loop_
_entity_poly.entity_id
_entity_poly.type
_entity_poly.pdbx_seq_one_letter_code
_entity_poly.pdbx_strand_id
1 'polypeptide(L)'
;MLDRVILAGMLLLSLEPGGGTDSEDLQQFQYQMLESGAHSIVDAVNSCQEHFGAGRIPLPIELPPVEFTHLFGQCMDTGSVEPHLDIQYIHSSKPENEYHLEVYPAGHGPKLAYLPFTEVPIDEDTLGRYYQGPDRSLQLLTYTKGKWQYLLSSSYRPESKIEEKHLTSIAKSHIRYVKRTDPAYAQWGAVAIKETGKKYGMDVVDYLYMGRKTLSRDLAEEKFKLWLRKGNREFGVYVTVRYHPATRQLVSIVYEEA
;
A
#
# COMPACT_ATOMS: atom_id res chain seq x y z
N MET A 1 -15.36 -86.53 -15.25
CA MET A 1 -14.20 -86.12 -14.45
C MET A 1 -13.79 -84.76 -14.97
N LEU A 2 -14.02 -83.74 -14.15
CA LEU A 2 -13.60 -82.36 -14.39
C LEU A 2 -12.07 -82.31 -14.40
N ASP A 3 -11.49 -81.51 -15.30
CA ASP A 3 -10.49 -80.54 -14.86
C ASP A 3 -10.45 -79.35 -15.81
N ARG A 4 -10.74 -78.17 -15.23
CA ARG A 4 -10.73 -76.86 -15.88
C ARG A 4 -9.33 -76.29 -15.70
N VAL A 5 -8.59 -76.14 -16.80
CA VAL A 5 -7.34 -75.38 -16.79
C VAL A 5 -7.69 -73.89 -16.68
N ILE A 6 -7.46 -73.31 -15.50
CA ILE A 6 -7.56 -71.87 -15.29
C ILE A 6 -6.29 -71.22 -15.83
N LEU A 7 -6.45 -70.45 -16.91
CA LEU A 7 -5.43 -69.55 -17.44
C LEU A 7 -5.36 -68.33 -16.51
N ALA A 8 -4.37 -68.30 -15.61
CA ALA A 8 -4.07 -67.13 -14.80
C ALA A 8 -3.30 -66.10 -15.65
N GLY A 9 -4.04 -65.23 -16.34
CA GLY A 9 -3.47 -64.03 -16.95
C GLY A 9 -3.06 -63.05 -15.85
N MET A 10 -1.76 -62.96 -15.58
CA MET A 10 -1.18 -61.94 -14.72
C MET A 10 -1.23 -60.61 -15.49
N LEU A 11 -2.30 -59.83 -15.29
CA LEU A 11 -2.34 -58.43 -15.73
C LEU A 11 -1.34 -57.67 -14.87
N LEU A 12 -0.15 -57.41 -15.41
CA LEU A 12 0.72 -56.36 -14.90
C LEU A 12 0.04 -55.03 -15.24
N LEU A 13 -0.81 -54.56 -14.34
CA LEU A 13 -1.16 -53.14 -14.29
C LEU A 13 0.12 -52.40 -13.96
N SER A 14 0.72 -51.79 -14.97
CA SER A 14 1.64 -50.67 -14.80
C SER A 14 0.86 -49.58 -14.06
N LEU A 15 0.92 -49.58 -12.73
CA LEU A 15 0.62 -48.40 -11.95
C LEU A 15 1.79 -47.44 -12.20
N GLU A 16 1.67 -46.66 -13.28
CA GLU A 16 2.42 -45.42 -13.36
C GLU A 16 1.99 -44.58 -12.16
N PRO A 17 2.93 -44.15 -11.30
CA PRO A 17 2.58 -43.23 -10.24
C PRO A 17 2.19 -41.92 -10.92
N GLY A 18 0.89 -41.61 -10.90
CA GLY A 18 0.37 -40.28 -11.24
C GLY A 18 0.98 -39.26 -10.29
N GLY A 19 2.10 -38.70 -10.71
CA GLY A 19 2.88 -37.68 -10.00
C GLY A 19 3.27 -36.58 -10.99
N GLY A 20 2.27 -35.98 -11.61
CA GLY A 20 2.43 -34.92 -12.60
C GLY A 20 1.13 -34.15 -12.72
N THR A 21 0.79 -33.36 -11.70
CA THR A 21 -0.36 -32.43 -11.75
C THR A 21 -0.01 -31.11 -11.09
N ASP A 22 0.69 -31.10 -9.95
CA ASP A 22 0.96 -29.84 -9.23
C ASP A 22 1.97 -28.93 -9.96
N SER A 23 3.05 -29.46 -10.53
CA SER A 23 4.11 -28.62 -11.13
C SER A 23 3.72 -28.02 -12.49
N GLU A 24 2.95 -28.76 -13.30
CA GLU A 24 2.50 -28.31 -14.61
C GLU A 24 1.39 -27.27 -14.47
N ASP A 25 0.43 -27.48 -13.58
CA ASP A 25 -0.63 -26.49 -13.29
C ASP A 25 -0.05 -25.18 -12.73
N LEU A 26 0.99 -25.26 -11.89
CA LEU A 26 1.67 -24.08 -11.35
C LEU A 26 2.50 -23.33 -12.39
N GLN A 27 3.21 -24.03 -13.29
CA GLN A 27 3.92 -23.39 -14.39
C GLN A 27 2.94 -22.73 -15.36
N GLN A 28 1.81 -23.39 -15.65
CA GLN A 28 0.77 -22.83 -16.49
C GLN A 28 0.15 -21.57 -15.87
N PHE A 29 -0.10 -21.57 -14.56
CA PHE A 29 -0.59 -20.40 -13.82
C PHE A 29 0.42 -19.24 -13.84
N GLN A 30 1.70 -19.50 -13.58
CA GLN A 30 2.74 -18.47 -13.68
C GLN A 30 2.82 -17.88 -15.09
N TYR A 31 2.73 -18.72 -16.11
CA TYR A 31 2.78 -18.28 -17.51
C TYR A 31 1.58 -17.39 -17.85
N GLN A 32 0.37 -17.79 -17.46
CA GLN A 32 -0.84 -17.01 -17.63
C GLN A 32 -0.78 -15.65 -16.93
N MET A 33 -0.21 -15.60 -15.72
CA MET A 33 -0.02 -14.34 -15.00
C MET A 33 0.93 -13.40 -15.74
N LEU A 34 2.09 -13.89 -16.19
CA LEU A 34 3.04 -13.09 -16.95
C LEU A 34 2.46 -12.63 -18.30
N GLU A 35 1.71 -13.48 -19.00
CA GLU A 35 1.02 -13.12 -20.24
C GLU A 35 -0.08 -12.07 -20.03
N SER A 36 -0.73 -12.06 -18.86
CA SER A 36 -1.75 -11.07 -18.51
C SER A 36 -1.18 -9.67 -18.23
N GLY A 37 0.15 -9.51 -18.24
CA GLY A 37 0.85 -8.25 -17.94
C GLY A 37 1.30 -8.14 -16.48
N ALA A 38 1.25 -9.22 -15.71
CA ALA A 38 1.87 -9.26 -14.40
C ALA A 38 3.40 -9.25 -14.53
N HIS A 39 4.05 -8.42 -13.73
CA HIS A 39 5.49 -8.24 -13.70
C HIS A 39 6.00 -8.32 -12.25
N SER A 40 7.26 -7.98 -12.04
CA SER A 40 7.76 -7.76 -10.69
C SER A 40 6.96 -6.65 -10.01
N ILE A 41 6.82 -6.72 -8.68
CA ILE A 41 6.17 -5.67 -7.89
C ILE A 41 6.84 -4.31 -8.15
N VAL A 42 8.17 -4.29 -8.32
CA VAL A 42 8.93 -3.06 -8.56
C VAL A 42 8.52 -2.41 -9.89
N ASP A 43 8.44 -3.19 -10.95
CA ASP A 43 8.09 -2.67 -12.28
C ASP A 43 6.63 -2.20 -12.33
N ALA A 44 5.71 -2.94 -11.71
CA ALA A 44 4.31 -2.56 -11.59
C ALA A 44 4.14 -1.24 -10.82
N VAL A 45 4.83 -1.10 -9.68
CA VAL A 45 4.82 0.13 -8.88
C VAL A 45 5.38 1.30 -9.68
N ASN A 46 6.50 1.12 -10.37
CA ASN A 46 7.10 2.18 -11.19
C ASN A 46 6.15 2.63 -12.30
N SER A 47 5.56 1.67 -13.03
CA SER A 47 4.59 1.94 -14.10
C SER A 47 3.38 2.72 -13.57
N CYS A 48 2.82 2.32 -12.43
CA CYS A 48 1.69 3.02 -11.82
C CYS A 48 2.06 4.41 -11.27
N GLN A 49 3.26 4.58 -10.73
CA GLN A 49 3.73 5.89 -10.29
C GLN A 49 3.89 6.87 -11.45
N GLU A 50 4.39 6.40 -12.59
CA GLU A 50 4.49 7.18 -13.82
C GLU A 50 3.09 7.51 -14.36
N HIS A 51 2.23 6.49 -14.48
CA HIS A 51 0.89 6.64 -15.06
C HIS A 51 -0.02 7.58 -14.26
N PHE A 52 -0.08 7.42 -12.93
CA PHE A 52 -0.98 8.22 -12.11
C PHE A 52 -0.49 9.67 -11.92
N GLY A 53 0.75 10.02 -12.30
CA GLY A 53 1.34 11.35 -12.09
C GLY A 53 1.37 11.79 -10.61
N ALA A 54 1.03 10.88 -9.72
CA ALA A 54 0.72 11.12 -8.33
C ALA A 54 1.92 10.67 -7.48
N GLY A 55 3.15 11.07 -7.82
CA GLY A 55 4.45 10.58 -7.29
C GLY A 55 4.49 9.82 -5.96
N ARG A 56 5.36 8.81 -5.85
CA ARG A 56 5.49 7.77 -4.81
C ARG A 56 4.17 7.17 -4.28
N ILE A 57 3.96 5.89 -4.57
CA ILE A 57 2.96 5.04 -3.92
C ILE A 57 3.61 4.43 -2.67
N PRO A 58 3.23 4.82 -1.45
CA PRO A 58 3.77 4.18 -0.26
C PRO A 58 3.04 2.85 -0.04
N LEU A 59 3.77 1.74 -0.08
CA LEU A 59 3.24 0.41 0.18
C LEU A 59 3.40 0.00 1.65
N PRO A 60 2.49 -0.85 2.18
CA PRO A 60 2.74 -1.56 3.43
C PRO A 60 4.02 -2.39 3.36
N ILE A 61 4.78 -2.42 4.46
CA ILE A 61 6.03 -3.19 4.58
C ILE A 61 5.85 -4.49 5.37
N GLU A 62 4.74 -4.62 6.09
CA GLU A 62 4.35 -5.86 6.78
C GLU A 62 3.50 -6.72 5.83
N LEU A 63 3.69 -8.03 5.94
CA LEU A 63 2.86 -9.04 5.28
C LEU A 63 2.13 -9.86 6.35
N PRO A 64 1.04 -10.57 6.00
CA PRO A 64 0.42 -11.53 6.90
C PRO A 64 1.42 -12.61 7.33
N PRO A 65 1.30 -13.17 8.55
CA PRO A 65 2.24 -14.16 9.10
C PRO A 65 2.01 -15.56 8.53
N VAL A 66 2.01 -15.68 7.20
CA VAL A 66 1.89 -16.94 6.45
C VAL A 66 2.95 -16.97 5.35
N GLU A 67 3.26 -18.17 4.89
CA GLU A 67 4.21 -18.36 3.79
C GLU A 67 3.53 -18.08 2.45
N PHE A 68 4.28 -17.43 1.55
CA PHE A 68 3.92 -17.25 0.14
C PHE A 68 5.05 -17.81 -0.73
N THR A 69 4.71 -18.38 -1.88
CA THR A 69 5.68 -18.92 -2.84
C THR A 69 5.86 -18.00 -4.05
N HIS A 70 4.86 -17.18 -4.36
CA HIS A 70 4.86 -16.28 -5.51
C HIS A 70 4.38 -14.90 -5.12
N LEU A 71 4.89 -13.92 -5.86
CA LEU A 71 4.56 -12.51 -5.74
C LEU A 71 4.50 -11.92 -7.14
N PHE A 72 3.43 -11.18 -7.40
CA PHE A 72 3.17 -10.56 -8.70
C PHE A 72 2.69 -9.13 -8.48
N GLY A 73 3.04 -8.24 -9.40
CA GLY A 73 2.49 -6.90 -9.45
C GLY A 73 1.98 -6.60 -10.84
N GLN A 74 0.88 -5.87 -10.93
CA GLN A 74 0.35 -5.36 -12.18
C GLN A 74 -0.09 -3.92 -12.01
N CYS A 75 0.24 -3.08 -12.99
CA CYS A 75 -0.38 -1.77 -13.09
C CYS A 75 -1.56 -1.86 -14.05
N MET A 76 -2.77 -1.69 -13.53
CA MET A 76 -3.99 -1.60 -14.32
C MET A 76 -4.10 -0.17 -14.83
N ASP A 77 -3.65 0.08 -16.07
CA ASP A 77 -3.51 1.43 -16.65
C ASP A 77 -4.56 1.72 -17.75
N THR A 78 -4.10 2.15 -18.94
CA THR A 78 -4.93 2.52 -20.08
C THR A 78 -5.85 1.39 -20.54
N GLY A 79 -7.17 1.63 -20.45
CA GLY A 79 -8.22 0.71 -20.89
C GLY A 79 -8.93 -0.02 -19.75
N SER A 80 -8.41 0.05 -18.51
CA SER A 80 -9.11 -0.44 -17.32
C SER A 80 -10.23 0.53 -16.92
N VAL A 81 -11.38 -0.02 -16.50
CA VAL A 81 -12.50 0.75 -15.94
C VAL A 81 -12.12 1.39 -14.60
N GLU A 82 -11.19 0.78 -13.87
CA GLU A 82 -10.72 1.22 -12.57
C GLU A 82 -9.19 1.12 -12.53
N PRO A 83 -8.44 2.19 -12.90
CA PRO A 83 -6.99 2.16 -12.90
C PRO A 83 -6.41 2.06 -11.49
N HIS A 84 -5.55 1.07 -11.24
CA HIS A 84 -4.95 0.81 -9.92
C HIS A 84 -3.65 0.01 -10.01
N LEU A 85 -2.90 0.00 -8.91
CA LEU A 85 -1.85 -0.99 -8.70
C LEU A 85 -2.46 -2.22 -8.04
N ASP A 86 -2.25 -3.40 -8.61
CA ASP A 86 -2.59 -4.69 -8.03
C ASP A 86 -1.30 -5.45 -7.65
N ILE A 87 -1.26 -6.00 -6.45
CA ILE A 87 -0.16 -6.83 -5.97
C ILE A 87 -0.75 -8.07 -5.32
N GLN A 88 -0.31 -9.24 -5.81
CA GLN A 88 -0.80 -10.54 -5.35
C GLN A 88 0.33 -11.34 -4.72
N TYR A 89 0.06 -11.89 -3.54
CA TYR A 89 0.92 -12.83 -2.83
C TYR A 89 0.15 -14.14 -2.69
N ILE A 90 0.71 -15.24 -3.22
CA ILE A 90 0.03 -16.53 -3.21
C ILE A 90 0.98 -17.67 -2.83
N HIS A 91 0.42 -18.74 -2.30
CA HIS A 91 1.13 -19.99 -2.07
C HIS A 91 0.65 -21.08 -3.02
N SER A 92 1.59 -21.76 -3.67
CA SER A 92 1.30 -22.75 -4.72
C SER A 92 0.49 -23.95 -4.24
N SER A 93 0.77 -24.44 -3.04
CA SER A 93 0.09 -25.62 -2.46
C SER A 93 -0.84 -25.31 -1.28
N LYS A 94 -1.05 -24.02 -0.96
CA LYS A 94 -1.90 -23.57 0.17
C LYS A 94 -2.80 -22.44 -0.33
N PRO A 95 -3.89 -22.73 -1.04
CA PRO A 95 -4.74 -21.71 -1.65
C PRO A 95 -5.41 -20.77 -0.62
N GLU A 96 -5.44 -21.15 0.66
CA GLU A 96 -5.85 -20.28 1.76
C GLU A 96 -4.82 -19.18 2.08
N ASN A 97 -3.55 -19.38 1.70
CA ASN A 97 -2.49 -18.38 1.81
C ASN A 97 -2.45 -17.51 0.55
N GLU A 98 -3.46 -16.66 0.43
CA GLU A 98 -3.50 -15.58 -0.57
C GLU A 98 -3.69 -14.24 0.12
N TYR A 99 -3.01 -13.22 -0.37
CA TYR A 99 -3.13 -11.84 0.10
C TYR A 99 -2.98 -10.90 -1.08
N HIS A 100 -3.95 -10.01 -1.23
CA HIS A 100 -4.04 -9.07 -2.34
C HIS A 100 -3.99 -7.65 -1.77
N LEU A 101 -3.20 -6.81 -2.41
CA LEU A 101 -3.06 -5.40 -2.11
C LEU A 101 -3.38 -4.61 -3.38
N GLU A 102 -4.53 -3.94 -3.36
CA GLU A 102 -4.90 -3.02 -4.42
C GLU A 102 -4.75 -1.57 -3.93
N VAL A 103 -4.17 -0.72 -4.76
CA VAL A 103 -3.94 0.70 -4.45
C VAL A 103 -4.49 1.58 -5.56
N TYR A 104 -5.52 2.36 -5.20
CA TYR A 104 -6.23 3.26 -6.10
C TYR A 104 -5.89 4.72 -5.78
N PRO A 105 -5.84 5.61 -6.79
CA PRO A 105 -6.01 7.03 -6.54
C PRO A 105 -7.29 7.28 -5.74
N ALA A 106 -7.23 8.12 -4.71
CA ALA A 106 -8.37 8.36 -3.82
C ALA A 106 -9.61 8.82 -4.62
N GLY A 107 -10.75 8.21 -4.32
CA GLY A 107 -12.02 8.47 -5.01
C GLY A 107 -12.20 7.76 -6.36
N HIS A 108 -11.18 7.04 -6.84
CA HIS A 108 -11.22 6.26 -8.08
C HIS A 108 -11.29 4.74 -7.84
N GLY A 109 -11.28 4.32 -6.58
CA GLY A 109 -11.48 2.92 -6.20
C GLY A 109 -12.94 2.45 -6.30
N PRO A 110 -13.16 1.14 -6.17
CA PRO A 110 -14.47 0.54 -6.35
C PRO A 110 -15.50 1.09 -5.36
N LYS A 111 -16.75 1.21 -5.82
CA LYS A 111 -17.87 1.70 -4.99
C LYS A 111 -18.41 0.59 -4.10
N LEU A 112 -17.80 0.39 -2.95
CA LEU A 112 -18.14 -0.70 -2.02
C LEU A 112 -19.30 -0.39 -1.05
N ALA A 113 -20.15 0.60 -1.36
CA ALA A 113 -21.22 1.05 -0.46
C ALA A 113 -22.30 -0.02 -0.18
N TYR A 114 -22.40 -1.03 -1.05
CA TYR A 114 -23.36 -2.13 -0.93
C TYR A 114 -22.92 -3.23 0.05
N LEU A 115 -21.66 -3.22 0.50
CA LEU A 115 -21.15 -4.22 1.43
C LEU A 115 -21.32 -3.74 2.89
N PRO A 116 -21.71 -4.64 3.83
CA PRO A 116 -21.88 -4.31 5.23
C PRO A 116 -20.53 -4.22 5.96
N PHE A 117 -19.86 -3.08 5.86
CA PHE A 117 -18.59 -2.84 6.55
C PHE A 117 -18.76 -2.49 8.03
N THR A 118 -17.82 -2.96 8.84
CA THR A 118 -17.58 -2.51 10.22
C THR A 118 -16.42 -1.52 10.24
N GLU A 119 -16.54 -0.44 11.02
CA GLU A 119 -15.45 0.52 11.19
C GLU A 119 -14.34 -0.04 12.08
N VAL A 120 -13.08 0.16 11.67
CA VAL A 120 -11.89 -0.31 12.40
C VAL A 120 -10.92 0.86 12.58
N PRO A 121 -10.61 1.28 13.82
CA PRO A 121 -9.62 2.33 14.04
C PRO A 121 -8.22 1.84 13.68
N ILE A 122 -7.60 2.50 12.71
CA ILE A 122 -6.22 2.22 12.30
C ILE A 122 -5.27 3.10 13.12
N ASP A 123 -5.52 4.41 13.18
CA ASP A 123 -4.73 5.36 13.96
C ASP A 123 -5.60 6.54 14.40
N GLU A 124 -5.06 7.50 15.17
CA GLU A 124 -5.81 8.64 15.74
C GLU A 124 -6.64 9.44 14.72
N ASP A 125 -6.16 9.52 13.48
CA ASP A 125 -6.74 10.29 12.37
C ASP A 125 -7.16 9.42 11.18
N THR A 126 -7.09 8.10 11.30
CA THR A 126 -7.28 7.18 10.17
C THR A 126 -8.23 6.06 10.56
N LEU A 127 -9.41 6.06 9.94
CA LEU A 127 -10.44 5.03 10.10
C LEU A 127 -10.43 4.09 8.90
N GLY A 128 -10.35 2.80 9.17
CA GLY A 128 -10.53 1.74 8.19
C GLY A 128 -11.95 1.20 8.21
N ARG A 129 -12.29 0.44 7.18
CA ARG A 129 -13.55 -0.30 7.07
C ARG A 129 -13.21 -1.75 6.76
N TYR A 130 -13.66 -2.66 7.62
CA TYR A 130 -13.49 -4.09 7.47
C TYR A 130 -14.78 -4.75 7.01
N TYR A 131 -14.68 -5.63 6.04
CA TYR A 131 -15.77 -6.46 5.55
C TYR A 131 -15.36 -7.92 5.61
N GLN A 132 -16.29 -8.73 6.10
CA GLN A 132 -16.20 -10.17 6.12
C GLN A 132 -17.29 -10.74 5.22
N GLY A 133 -16.89 -11.47 4.19
CA GLY A 133 -17.79 -12.09 3.23
C GLY A 133 -18.64 -13.22 3.82
N PRO A 134 -19.81 -13.50 3.19
CA PRO A 134 -20.63 -14.65 3.54
C PRO A 134 -19.86 -15.96 3.38
N ASP A 135 -20.25 -16.98 4.15
CA ASP A 135 -19.68 -18.34 4.11
C ASP A 135 -18.15 -18.39 4.18
N ARG A 136 -17.60 -17.37 4.84
CA ARG A 136 -16.18 -17.14 4.98
C ARG A 136 -15.39 -17.07 3.66
N SER A 137 -15.96 -16.45 2.64
CA SER A 137 -15.37 -16.43 1.29
C SER A 137 -14.14 -15.51 1.16
N LEU A 138 -14.22 -14.31 1.74
CA LEU A 138 -13.25 -13.23 1.57
C LEU A 138 -13.26 -12.36 2.82
N GLN A 139 -12.13 -11.78 3.18
CA GLN A 139 -12.06 -10.63 4.07
C GLN A 139 -11.39 -9.47 3.36
N LEU A 140 -11.83 -8.25 3.69
CA LEU A 140 -11.36 -7.02 3.05
C LEU A 140 -11.26 -5.91 4.09
N LEU A 141 -10.07 -5.34 4.23
CA LEU A 141 -9.86 -4.08 4.95
C LEU A 141 -9.55 -2.98 3.95
N THR A 142 -10.32 -1.89 3.98
CA THR A 142 -10.03 -0.70 3.17
C THR A 142 -9.80 0.53 4.02
N TYR A 143 -8.86 1.38 3.60
CA TYR A 143 -8.58 2.66 4.23
C TYR A 143 -7.96 3.64 3.24
N THR A 144 -8.03 4.94 3.55
CA THR A 144 -7.46 5.99 2.73
C THR A 144 -6.36 6.71 3.49
N LYS A 145 -5.23 6.95 2.84
CA LYS A 145 -4.20 7.85 3.35
C LYS A 145 -3.64 8.74 2.25
N GLY A 146 -3.69 10.05 2.50
CA GLY A 146 -3.28 11.04 1.51
C GLY A 146 -4.17 10.95 0.27
N LYS A 147 -3.55 10.67 -0.88
CA LYS A 147 -4.23 10.55 -2.18
C LYS A 147 -4.43 9.10 -2.62
N TRP A 148 -4.25 8.15 -1.72
CA TRP A 148 -4.30 6.72 -2.01
C TRP A 148 -5.37 6.02 -1.17
N GLN A 149 -6.17 5.19 -1.81
CA GLN A 149 -7.07 4.23 -1.17
C GLN A 149 -6.44 2.84 -1.29
N TYR A 150 -6.39 2.13 -0.17
CA TYR A 150 -5.81 0.79 -0.05
C TYR A 150 -6.93 -0.21 0.21
N LEU A 151 -6.90 -1.33 -0.50
CA LEU A 151 -7.74 -2.49 -0.27
C LEU A 151 -6.81 -3.67 0.01
N LEU A 152 -6.97 -4.26 1.19
CA LEU A 152 -6.19 -5.39 1.67
C LEU A 152 -7.16 -6.55 1.79
N SER A 153 -7.02 -7.56 0.94
CA SER A 153 -7.91 -8.71 0.93
C SER A 153 -7.15 -10.02 1.09
N SER A 154 -7.84 -11.01 1.63
CA SER A 154 -7.35 -12.39 1.69
C SER A 154 -8.50 -13.38 1.76
N SER A 155 -8.17 -14.64 1.49
CA SER A 155 -9.07 -15.76 1.77
C SER A 155 -9.49 -15.75 3.24
N TYR A 156 -10.78 -15.98 3.46
CA TYR A 156 -11.33 -16.15 4.80
C TYR A 156 -11.76 -17.61 5.08
N ARG A 157 -11.24 -18.58 4.30
CA ARG A 157 -11.55 -20.01 4.47
C ARG A 157 -11.25 -20.53 5.88
N PRO A 158 -11.89 -21.63 6.34
CA PRO A 158 -11.62 -22.23 7.65
C PRO A 158 -10.13 -22.53 7.93
N GLU A 159 -9.37 -22.86 6.89
CA GLU A 159 -7.94 -23.18 6.95
C GLU A 159 -7.05 -21.92 6.98
N SER A 160 -7.61 -20.74 6.64
CA SER A 160 -6.89 -19.48 6.58
C SER A 160 -6.38 -19.08 7.96
N LYS A 161 -5.10 -18.75 8.03
CA LYS A 161 -4.45 -18.20 9.22
C LYS A 161 -4.40 -16.67 9.20
N ILE A 162 -4.84 -16.06 8.10
CA ILE A 162 -4.95 -14.61 7.98
C ILE A 162 -6.27 -14.21 8.66
N GLU A 163 -6.20 -13.28 9.60
CA GLU A 163 -7.34 -12.83 10.40
C GLU A 163 -7.44 -11.30 10.25
N GLU A 164 -8.58 -10.71 10.62
CA GLU A 164 -8.77 -9.26 10.65
C GLU A 164 -7.63 -8.52 11.36
N LYS A 165 -7.14 -9.06 12.49
CA LYS A 165 -6.05 -8.46 13.27
C LYS A 165 -4.75 -8.34 12.48
N HIS A 166 -4.48 -9.27 11.55
CA HIS A 166 -3.30 -9.26 10.70
C HIS A 166 -3.40 -8.14 9.67
N LEU A 167 -4.55 -8.02 8.97
CA LEU A 167 -4.80 -6.92 8.03
C LEU A 167 -4.74 -5.56 8.74
N THR A 168 -5.31 -5.48 9.93
CA THR A 168 -5.30 -4.26 10.75
C THR A 168 -3.88 -3.90 11.22
N SER A 169 -3.04 -4.87 11.56
CA SER A 169 -1.62 -4.64 11.91
C SER A 169 -0.85 -4.06 10.72
N ILE A 170 -1.05 -4.64 9.54
CA ILE A 170 -0.41 -4.18 8.30
C ILE A 170 -0.79 -2.73 8.02
N ALA A 171 -2.09 -2.41 8.07
CA ALA A 171 -2.58 -1.05 7.90
C ALA A 171 -1.99 -0.08 8.94
N LYS A 172 -1.97 -0.47 10.22
CA LYS A 172 -1.36 0.32 11.31
C LYS A 172 0.12 0.61 11.05
N SER A 173 0.88 -0.40 10.67
CA SER A 173 2.30 -0.25 10.40
C SER A 173 2.57 0.61 9.17
N HIS A 174 1.77 0.42 8.12
CA HIS A 174 1.80 1.26 6.93
C HIS A 174 1.52 2.73 7.25
N ILE A 175 0.46 3.04 8.00
CA ILE A 175 0.16 4.42 8.37
C ILE A 175 1.27 5.03 9.22
N ARG A 176 1.85 4.28 10.16
CA ARG A 176 3.03 4.74 10.92
C ARG A 176 4.23 5.02 10.00
N TYR A 177 4.49 4.13 9.04
CA TYR A 177 5.55 4.30 8.06
C TYR A 177 5.32 5.55 7.21
N VAL A 178 4.13 5.69 6.62
CA VAL A 178 3.72 6.86 5.86
C VAL A 178 3.86 8.12 6.71
N LYS A 179 3.40 8.15 7.95
CA LYS A 179 3.57 9.34 8.82
C LYS A 179 5.04 9.70 9.08
N ARG A 180 5.94 8.71 9.11
CA ARG A 180 7.40 8.92 9.27
C ARG A 180 8.06 9.36 7.97
N THR A 181 7.59 8.90 6.82
CA THR A 181 8.23 9.12 5.51
C THR A 181 7.49 10.12 4.61
N ASP A 182 6.28 10.53 4.97
CA ASP A 182 5.51 11.59 4.33
C ASP A 182 6.18 12.91 4.70
N PRO A 183 6.83 13.57 3.73
CA PRO A 183 7.42 14.86 3.99
C PRO A 183 6.30 15.89 3.97
N ALA A 184 5.33 15.83 4.90
CA ALA A 184 4.40 16.94 5.06
C ALA A 184 5.18 18.24 5.34
N TYR A 185 6.38 18.11 5.94
CA TYR A 185 7.36 19.20 5.99
C TYR A 185 7.80 19.72 4.62
N ALA A 186 7.79 18.95 3.52
CA ALA A 186 8.18 19.44 2.20
C ALA A 186 7.12 20.39 1.61
N GLN A 187 5.82 20.10 1.82
CA GLN A 187 4.76 21.06 1.48
C GLN A 187 4.94 22.36 2.28
N TRP A 188 5.15 22.24 3.59
CA TRP A 188 5.32 23.40 4.46
C TRP A 188 6.69 24.09 4.31
N GLY A 189 7.70 23.36 3.84
CA GLY A 189 9.02 23.86 3.51
C GLY A 189 8.96 24.73 2.26
N ALA A 190 8.21 24.33 1.23
CA ALA A 190 7.95 25.17 0.07
C ALA A 190 7.21 26.47 0.46
N VAL A 191 6.21 26.38 1.35
CA VAL A 191 5.52 27.56 1.91
C VAL A 191 6.48 28.44 2.69
N ALA A 192 7.30 27.84 3.57
CA ALA A 192 8.29 28.56 4.37
C ALA A 192 9.30 29.29 3.47
N ILE A 193 9.88 28.63 2.48
CA ILE A 193 10.82 29.23 1.52
C ILE A 193 10.17 30.40 0.78
N LYS A 194 9.00 30.17 0.16
CA LYS A 194 8.31 31.17 -0.66
C LYS A 194 7.91 32.40 0.15
N GLU A 195 7.26 32.21 1.29
CA GLU A 195 6.74 33.32 2.09
C GLU A 195 7.86 34.05 2.84
N THR A 196 8.93 33.36 3.23
CA THR A 196 10.13 34.01 3.80
C THR A 196 10.84 34.85 2.76
N GLY A 197 11.08 34.32 1.55
CA GLY A 197 11.72 35.08 0.47
C GLY A 197 10.95 36.35 0.11
N LYS A 198 9.61 36.27 0.07
CA LYS A 198 8.73 37.44 -0.09
C LYS A 198 8.85 38.43 1.08
N LYS A 199 8.77 37.95 2.32
CA LYS A 199 8.78 38.80 3.53
C LYS A 199 10.06 39.63 3.64
N TYR A 200 11.21 39.03 3.34
CA TYR A 200 12.51 39.67 3.48
C TYR A 200 13.02 40.28 2.16
N GLY A 201 12.42 39.93 1.02
CA GLY A 201 12.88 40.35 -0.30
C GLY A 201 14.28 39.82 -0.62
N MET A 202 14.58 38.59 -0.18
CA MET A 202 15.87 37.91 -0.27
C MET A 202 15.69 36.48 -0.77
N ASP A 203 16.74 35.90 -1.34
CA ASP A 203 16.74 34.51 -1.78
C ASP A 203 17.00 33.58 -0.59
N VAL A 204 16.29 32.45 -0.53
CA VAL A 204 16.60 31.38 0.42
C VAL A 204 17.58 30.43 -0.25
N VAL A 205 18.79 30.34 0.29
CA VAL A 205 19.91 29.59 -0.33
C VAL A 205 20.14 28.22 0.29
N ASP A 206 19.65 28.01 1.50
CA ASP A 206 19.66 26.73 2.19
C ASP A 206 18.50 26.65 3.18
N TYR A 207 18.12 25.43 3.56
CA TYR A 207 17.15 25.20 4.62
C TYR A 207 17.42 23.90 5.38
N LEU A 208 17.14 23.94 6.68
CA LEU A 208 17.14 22.80 7.57
C LEU A 208 15.74 22.61 8.15
N TYR A 209 15.17 21.41 7.98
CA TYR A 209 13.97 21.02 8.70
C TYR A 209 14.31 20.67 10.14
N MET A 210 13.64 21.32 11.10
CA MET A 210 13.92 21.18 12.53
C MET A 210 12.96 20.24 13.25
N GLY A 211 11.88 19.81 12.58
CA GLY A 211 10.91 18.86 13.14
C GLY A 211 9.49 19.40 13.23
N ARG A 212 8.59 18.47 13.55
CA ARG A 212 7.16 18.70 13.74
C ARG A 212 6.82 18.76 15.22
N LYS A 213 5.82 19.57 15.57
CA LYS A 213 5.11 19.50 16.85
C LYS A 213 3.59 19.45 16.62
N THR A 214 2.92 18.42 17.15
CA THR A 214 1.45 18.39 17.20
C THR A 214 1.01 19.11 18.45
N LEU A 215 0.24 20.20 18.30
CA LEU A 215 -0.27 20.98 19.45
C LEU A 215 -1.68 20.53 19.85
N SER A 216 -2.51 20.16 18.88
CA SER A 216 -3.87 19.63 19.10
C SER A 216 -4.35 18.85 17.87
N ARG A 217 -5.59 18.34 17.91
CA ARG A 217 -6.24 17.68 16.75
C ARG A 217 -6.34 18.60 15.52
N ASP A 218 -6.43 19.91 15.74
CA ASP A 218 -6.68 20.88 14.68
C ASP A 218 -5.47 21.81 14.45
N LEU A 219 -4.33 21.53 15.11
CA LEU A 219 -3.15 22.37 15.00
C LEU A 219 -1.84 21.57 15.10
N ALA A 220 -1.06 21.62 14.04
CA ALA A 220 0.31 21.14 13.98
C ALA A 220 1.26 22.25 13.53
N GLU A 221 2.53 22.14 13.92
CA GLU A 221 3.60 23.06 13.56
C GLU A 221 4.73 22.30 12.86
N GLU A 222 5.24 22.84 11.76
CA GLU A 222 6.55 22.48 11.20
C GLU A 222 7.53 23.63 11.45
N LYS A 223 8.72 23.32 11.97
CA LYS A 223 9.78 24.32 12.18
C LYS A 223 10.94 24.13 11.20
N PHE A 224 11.44 25.22 10.65
CA PHE A 224 12.55 25.28 9.71
C PHE A 224 13.57 26.32 10.17
N LYS A 225 14.83 26.13 9.79
CA LYS A 225 15.85 27.19 9.77
C LYS A 225 16.20 27.46 8.32
N LEU A 226 15.90 28.66 7.84
CA LEU A 226 16.20 29.10 6.48
C LEU A 226 17.42 30.00 6.49
N TRP A 227 18.24 29.91 5.45
CA TRP A 227 19.39 30.78 5.25
C TRP A 227 19.09 31.75 4.10
N LEU A 228 19.03 33.05 4.40
CA LEU A 228 18.67 34.08 3.44
C LEU A 228 19.91 34.82 2.98
N ARG A 229 19.99 35.13 1.67
CA ARG A 229 21.10 35.90 1.09
C ARG A 229 20.59 36.95 0.11
N LYS A 230 21.19 38.15 0.17
CA LYS A 230 21.06 39.21 -0.84
C LYS A 230 22.32 40.06 -0.88
N GLY A 231 23.11 39.94 -1.95
CA GLY A 231 24.44 40.54 -2.02
C GLY A 231 25.32 40.04 -0.87
N ASN A 232 25.89 40.97 -0.10
CA ASN A 232 26.76 40.65 1.05
C ASN A 232 26.01 40.46 2.38
N ARG A 233 24.67 40.58 2.40
CA ARG A 233 23.88 40.35 3.61
C ARG A 233 23.38 38.90 3.63
N GLU A 234 23.70 38.19 4.69
CA GLU A 234 23.29 36.80 4.93
C GLU A 234 22.92 36.60 6.40
N PHE A 235 21.80 35.92 6.67
CA PHE A 235 21.39 35.57 8.02
C PHE A 235 20.40 34.40 8.02
N GLY A 236 20.31 33.72 9.17
CA GLY A 236 19.36 32.66 9.41
C GLY A 236 18.01 33.20 9.89
N VAL A 237 16.92 32.54 9.50
CA VAL A 237 15.57 32.80 10.02
C VAL A 237 14.94 31.49 10.43
N TYR A 238 14.50 31.39 11.68
CA TYR A 238 13.62 30.32 12.12
C TYR A 238 12.20 30.61 11.63
N VAL A 239 11.60 29.65 10.94
CA VAL A 239 10.25 29.76 10.38
C VAL A 239 9.40 28.65 10.98
N THR A 240 8.32 29.04 11.63
CA THR A 240 7.34 28.10 12.19
C THR A 240 6.04 28.21 11.40
N VAL A 241 5.68 27.15 10.69
CA VAL A 241 4.46 27.07 9.89
C VAL A 241 3.41 26.29 10.67
N ARG A 242 2.28 26.95 10.99
CA ARG A 242 1.15 26.33 11.68
C ARG A 242 0.05 25.99 10.69
N TYR A 243 -0.54 24.81 10.82
CA TYR A 243 -1.58 24.34 9.92
C TYR A 243 -2.55 23.39 10.61
N HIS A 244 -3.73 23.21 10.01
CA HIS A 244 -4.68 22.19 10.42
C HIS A 244 -4.30 20.83 9.81
N PRO A 245 -4.02 19.78 10.60
CA PRO A 245 -3.46 18.53 10.09
C PRO A 245 -4.44 17.74 9.22
N ALA A 246 -5.75 17.76 9.53
CA ALA A 246 -6.78 17.11 8.71
C ALA A 246 -7.05 17.84 7.39
N THR A 247 -7.29 19.16 7.41
CA THR A 247 -7.68 19.92 6.21
C THR A 247 -6.51 20.45 5.41
N ARG A 248 -5.28 20.36 5.95
CA ARG A 248 -4.06 20.98 5.40
C ARG A 248 -4.18 22.49 5.16
N GLN A 249 -5.07 23.15 5.89
CA GLN A 249 -5.24 24.60 5.82
C GLN A 249 -4.12 25.30 6.58
N LEU A 250 -3.44 26.25 5.93
CA LEU A 250 -2.47 27.12 6.60
C LEU A 250 -3.17 28.00 7.64
N VAL A 251 -2.65 28.00 8.87
CA VAL A 251 -3.15 28.82 9.98
C VAL A 251 -2.30 30.07 10.15
N SER A 252 -0.97 29.93 10.24
CA SER A 252 -0.07 31.07 10.40
C SER A 252 1.38 30.74 10.07
N ILE A 253 2.20 31.75 9.80
CA ILE A 253 3.66 31.62 9.69
C ILE A 253 4.31 32.62 10.65
N VAL A 254 5.19 32.12 11.52
CA VAL A 254 5.95 32.92 12.49
C VAL A 254 7.43 32.90 12.10
N TYR A 255 8.08 34.06 12.22
CA TYR A 255 9.47 34.28 11.84
C TYR A 255 10.25 34.80 13.03
N GLU A 256 11.46 34.28 13.23
CA GLU A 256 12.40 34.71 14.26
C GLU A 256 13.80 34.72 13.63
N GLU A 257 14.42 35.90 13.53
CA GLU A 257 15.81 36.01 13.06
C GLU A 257 16.75 35.31 14.05
N ALA A 258 17.71 34.56 13.53
CA ALA A 258 18.64 33.75 14.31
C ALA A 258 19.81 34.54 14.91
#